data_AF-L0A9U4-F1
#
_entry.id   AF-L0A9U4-F1
#
_cell.length_a   1.000
_cell.length_b   1.000
_cell.length_c   1.000
_cell.angle_alpha   90.00
_cell.angle_beta   90.00
_cell.angle_gamma   90.00
#
_symmetry.space_group_name_H-M   'P 1'
#
loop_
_entity.id
_entity.type
_entity.pdbx_description
1 polymer ?
#
loop_
_entity_poly.entity_id
_entity_poly.type
_entity_poly.pdbx_seq_one_letter_code
_entity_poly.pdbx_strand_id
1 'polypeptide(L)' 'MPRKMPTKKIAMKACKNCGALVPKEANICPVCGSNNFTEDWEGIFVVISTDSEIAKELKFNKKGTYAIKVSGSYIIK' A
#
# COMPACT_ATOMS: atom_id res chain seq x y z
N MET A 1 -21.64 -18.73 -4.26
CA MET A 1 -20.33 -18.23 -3.81
C MET A 1 -19.87 -17.18 -4.80
N PRO A 2 -19.70 -15.90 -4.43
CA PRO A 2 -19.19 -14.91 -5.37
C PRO A 2 -17.74 -15.27 -5.70
N ARG A 3 -17.49 -15.68 -6.95
CA ARG A 3 -16.12 -15.88 -7.44
C ARG A 3 -15.46 -14.49 -7.46
N LYS A 4 -14.43 -14.27 -6.63
CA LYS A 4 -13.57 -13.08 -6.75
C LYS A 4 -13.10 -13.01 -8.20
N MET A 5 -13.54 -11.99 -8.91
CA MET A 5 -13.16 -11.74 -10.29
C MET A 5 -11.65 -11.46 -10.30
N PRO A 6 -10.86 -12.08 -11.20
CA PRO A 6 -9.44 -11.80 -11.28
C PRO A 6 -9.27 -10.37 -11.77
N THR A 7 -9.17 -9.42 -10.85
CA THR A 7 -8.75 -8.06 -11.15
C THR A 7 -7.37 -8.16 -11.75
N LYS A 8 -7.20 -7.59 -12.94
CA LYS A 8 -5.91 -7.55 -13.67
C LYS A 8 -4.84 -7.06 -12.70
N LYS A 9 -4.04 -7.99 -12.16
CA LYS A 9 -3.07 -7.71 -11.10
C LYS A 9 -2.06 -6.72 -11.67
N ILE A 10 -2.11 -5.49 -11.18
CA ILE A 10 -0.98 -4.58 -11.30
C ILE A 10 0.20 -5.30 -10.66
N ALA A 11 1.32 -5.43 -11.37
CA ALA A 11 2.52 -6.14 -10.91
C ALA A 11 3.27 -5.33 -9.83
N MET A 12 2.56 -4.94 -8.79
CA MET A 12 3.05 -4.23 -7.62
C MET A 12 2.83 -5.09 -6.39
N LYS A 13 3.75 -4.97 -5.43
CA LYS A 13 3.66 -5.59 -4.13
C LYS A 13 3.39 -4.52 -3.08
N ALA A 14 2.52 -4.84 -2.13
CA ALA A 14 2.24 -3.97 -0.99
C ALA A 14 3.16 -4.33 0.18
N CYS A 15 3.69 -3.33 0.88
CA CYS A 15 4.40 -3.55 2.13
C CYS A 15 3.41 -3.92 3.23
N LYS A 16 3.63 -5.03 3.94
CA LYS A 16 2.76 -5.45 5.06
C LYS A 16 2.84 -4.51 6.26
N ASN A 17 3.93 -3.75 6.38
CA ASN A 17 4.16 -2.87 7.52
C ASN A 17 3.49 -1.49 7.35
N CYS A 18 3.59 -0.90 6.15
CA CYS A 18 3.09 0.46 5.90
C CYS A 18 2.07 0.56 4.75
N GLY A 19 1.73 -0.54 4.08
CA GLY A 19 0.82 -0.54 2.94
C GLY A 19 1.39 0.03 1.65
N ALA A 20 2.63 0.53 1.62
CA ALA A 20 3.19 1.15 0.41
C ALA A 20 3.26 0.18 -0.77
N LEU A 21 2.81 0.63 -1.94
CA LEU A 21 2.90 -0.11 -3.19
C LEU A 21 4.26 0.15 -3.83
N VAL A 22 5.01 -0.92 -4.03
CA VAL A 22 6.33 -0.87 -4.64
C VAL A 22 6.40 -1.83 -5.83
N PRO A 23 7.26 -1.56 -6.83
CA PRO A 23 7.50 -2.51 -7.91
C PRO A 23 8.10 -3.81 -7.38
N LYS A 24 7.88 -4.93 -8.09
CA LYS A 24 8.38 -6.27 -7.68
C LYS A 24 9.89 -6.31 -7.47
N GLU A 25 10.62 -5.53 -8.24
CA GLU A 25 12.09 -5.41 -8.21
C GLU A 25 12.62 -4.75 -6.93
N ALA A 26 11.80 -3.98 -6.21
CA ALA A 26 12.23 -3.25 -5.02
C ALA A 26 12.41 -4.19 -3.81
N ASN A 27 13.64 -4.50 -3.41
CA ASN A 27 13.90 -5.39 -2.26
C ASN A 27 13.61 -4.74 -0.90
N ILE A 28 13.59 -3.40 -0.83
CA ILE A 28 13.42 -2.63 0.41
C ILE A 28 12.34 -1.58 0.18
N CYS A 29 11.47 -1.39 1.18
CA CYS A 29 10.42 -0.39 1.10
C CYS A 29 11.02 1.02 1.26
N PRO A 30 10.85 1.94 0.28
CA PRO A 30 11.38 3.31 0.40
C PRO A 30 10.65 4.13 1.46
N VAL A 31 9.48 3.67 1.91
CA VAL A 31 8.67 4.35 2.93
C VAL A 31 9.17 4.00 4.34
N CYS A 32 9.21 2.70 4.66
CA CYS A 32 9.48 2.22 6.03
C CYS A 32 10.77 1.38 6.19
N GLY A 33 11.50 1.09 5.12
CA GLY A 33 12.72 0.26 5.17
C GLY A 33 12.47 -1.24 5.38
N SER A 34 11.21 -1.69 5.46
CA SER A 34 10.89 -3.12 5.62
C SER A 34 11.04 -3.90 4.30
N ASN A 35 11.36 -5.18 4.41
CA ASN A 35 11.42 -6.15 3.30
C ASN A 35 10.18 -7.07 3.24
N ASN A 36 9.20 -6.83 4.12
CA ASN A 36 8.00 -7.64 4.24
C ASN A 36 6.93 -7.16 3.25
N PHE A 37 6.78 -7.87 2.14
CA PHE A 37 5.85 -7.54 1.07
C PHE A 37 4.80 -8.65 0.84
N THR A 38 3.71 -8.28 0.16
CA THR A 38 2.67 -9.21 -0.29
C THR A 38 2.12 -8.80 -1.64
N GLU A 39 1.70 -9.79 -2.42
CA GLU A 39 0.99 -9.59 -3.69
C GLU A 39 -0.53 -9.66 -3.51
N ASP A 40 -1.00 -9.99 -2.30
CA ASP A 40 -2.40 -10.00 -1.93
C ASP A 40 -2.73 -8.70 -1.20
N TRP A 41 -3.19 -7.72 -1.99
CA TRP A 41 -3.63 -6.42 -1.51
C TRP A 41 -4.82 -5.95 -2.36
N GLU A 42 -5.71 -5.18 -1.76
CA GLU A 42 -6.95 -4.70 -2.37
C GLU A 42 -7.09 -3.19 -2.13
N GLY A 43 -7.49 -2.47 -3.19
CA GLY A 43 -7.70 -1.02 -3.16
C GLY A 43 -6.39 -0.22 -3.20
N ILE A 44 -6.41 0.91 -3.92
CA ILE A 44 -5.28 1.83 -4.05
C ILE A 44 -5.67 3.16 -3.41
N PHE A 45 -4.80 3.73 -2.59
CA PHE A 45 -4.86 5.13 -2.17
C PHE A 45 -3.58 5.85 -2.60
N VAL A 46 -3.72 7.09 -3.06
CA VAL A 46 -2.59 7.89 -3.55
C VAL A 46 -2.52 9.17 -2.74
N VAL A 47 -1.39 9.39 -2.07
CA VAL A 47 -1.11 10.62 -1.34
C VAL A 47 -0.39 11.58 -2.29
N ILE A 48 -1.13 12.55 -2.81
CA ILE A 48 -0.63 13.55 -3.76
C ILE A 48 0.07 14.71 -3.02
N SER A 49 -0.49 15.12 -1.87
CA SER A 49 -0.02 16.27 -1.10
C SER A 49 0.11 15.93 0.38
N THR A 50 1.28 16.26 0.93
CA THR A 50 1.61 16.10 2.36
C THR A 50 1.16 17.29 3.22
N ASP A 51 0.61 18.32 2.60
CA ASP A 51 0.13 19.54 3.28
C ASP A 51 -1.28 19.40 3.85
N SER A 52 -1.99 18.33 3.50
CA SER A 52 -3.33 18.06 4.00
C SER A 52 -3.31 17.57 5.45
N GLU A 53 -4.27 18.00 6.26
CA GLU A 53 -4.48 17.55 7.66
C GLU A 53 -4.49 16.02 7.77
N ILE A 54 -5.03 15.35 6.73
CA ILE A 54 -5.11 13.90 6.57
C ILE A 54 -3.72 13.22 6.56
N ALA A 55 -2.68 13.87 6.03
CA ALA A 55 -1.32 13.32 6.00
C ALA A 55 -0.62 13.41 7.36
N LYS A 56 -0.97 14.44 8.16
CA LYS A 56 -0.50 14.59 9.54
C LYS A 56 -1.15 13.57 10.46
N GLU A 57 -2.45 13.36 10.32
CA GLU A 57 -3.22 12.41 11.13
C GLU A 57 -2.82 10.96 10.86
N LEU A 58 -2.63 10.59 9.58
CA LEU A 58 -2.26 9.22 9.19
C LEU A 58 -0.75 8.93 9.29
N LYS A 59 0.07 9.88 9.77
CA LYS A 59 1.55 9.79 9.82
C LYS A 59 2.23 9.46 8.49
N PHE A 60 1.51 9.56 7.36
CA PHE A 60 2.09 9.36 6.03
C PHE A 60 2.76 10.66 5.57
N ASN A 61 4.00 10.85 6.00
CA ASN A 61 4.81 12.00 5.60
C ASN A 61 5.39 11.86 4.17
N LYS A 62 5.19 10.70 3.52
CA LYS A 62 5.76 10.41 2.19
C LYS A 62 4.66 10.33 1.15
N LYS A 63 4.77 11.15 0.11
CA LYS A 63 3.96 11.05 -1.11
C LYS A 63 4.18 9.68 -1.74
N GLY A 64 3.12 9.05 -2.18
CA GLY A 64 3.22 7.71 -2.74
C GLY A 64 1.88 7.03 -2.95
N THR A 65 1.96 5.87 -3.61
CA THR A 65 0.86 4.97 -3.82
C THR A 65 0.90 3.88 -2.76
N TYR A 66 -0.25 3.60 -2.17
CA TYR A 66 -0.39 2.68 -1.06
C TYR A 66 -1.65 1.82 -1.24
N ALA A 67 -1.71 0.70 -0.54
CA ALA A 67 -2.85 -0.20 -0.52
C ALA A 67 -3.76 0.08 0.67
N ILE A 68 -5.07 -0.04 0.46
CA ILE A 68 -6.07 0.13 1.53
C ILE A 68 -6.10 -1.12 2.43
N LYS A 69 -6.09 -2.30 1.79
CA LYS A 69 -6.14 -3.60 2.46
C LYS A 69 -4.98 -4.46 2.01
N VAL A 70 -4.29 -5.05 2.97
CA VAL A 70 -3.09 -5.86 2.71
C VAL A 70 -3.27 -7.19 3.44
N SER A 71 -3.35 -8.28 2.67
CA SER A 71 -3.51 -9.65 3.19
C SER A 71 -4.61 -9.78 4.26
N GLY A 72 -5.75 -9.10 4.06
CA GLY A 72 -6.89 -9.14 4.98
C GLY A 72 -6.95 -8.01 6.02
N SER A 73 -5.87 -7.27 6.25
CA SER A 73 -5.80 -6.20 7.26
C SER A 73 -5.89 -4.81 6.63
N TYR A 74 -6.64 -3.90 7.27
CA TYR A 74 -6.69 -2.49 6.90
C TYR A 74 -5.45 -1.77 7.44
N ILE A 75 -4.77 -1.02 6.57
CA ILE A 75 -3.57 -0.26 6.94
C ILE A 75 -3.96 1.10 7.56
N ILE A 76 -5.11 1.64 7.15
CA ILE A 76 -5.73 2.81 7.78
C ILE A 76 -6.35 2.36 9.12
N LYS A 77 -5.88 2.95 10.23
CA LYS A 77 -6.48 2.84 11.56
C LYS A 77 -7.02 4.19 11.97
#